data_AF-A0A821FKH5-F1
#
_entry.id   AF-A0A821FKH5-F1
#
_cell.length_a   1.000
_cell.length_b   1.000
_cell.length_c   1.000
_cell.angle_alpha   90.00
_cell.angle_beta   90.00
_cell.angle_gamma   90.00
#
_symmetry.space_group_name_H-M   'P 1'
#
loop_
_entity.id
_entity.type
_entity.pdbx_description
1 polymer ?
#
loop_
_entity_poly.entity_id
_entity_poly.type
_entity_poly.pdbx_seq_one_letter_code
_entity_poly.pdbx_strand_id
1 'polypeptide(L)'
;MGSNLGSRYRWKNYHSVAHVTGTGGMQKHIESCGKISKNRIEQKEAKITQYFNSSENKSKDLSIKQKNKITNALAEFVVLDGRSFETLNGLGFINLIECVLTTGRTLLESSNMNANDLIADSRTISRNIDKMYEKRKSQLITLCKSIKSFVITVDFWSERSYELENQTSLNIRKLVNSILEEFGLSLCLSSYIVSDNENKMRCAFNDVKRRGCSDHYLNKIPEKTFTDEKNIELQEPQKMFHLIKEIVEHVRRTHRQNKLTKKLQTFSKTRLNGAFCIFYVFNEIFEEIPQVLNTKHLLSYSLIDNPRECTGFRLPTY
;
A
#
# COMPACT_ATOMS: atom_id res chain seq x y z
N MET A 1 -8.30 48.55 -12.46
CA MET A 1 -8.17 49.48 -11.30
C MET A 1 -8.31 48.65 -10.04
N GLY A 2 -7.58 49.02 -8.99
CA GLY A 2 -7.05 48.09 -7.99
C GLY A 2 -8.05 47.46 -7.01
N SER A 3 -7.61 46.38 -6.37
CA SER A 3 -7.62 46.29 -4.90
C SER A 3 -6.77 45.12 -4.43
N ASN A 4 -5.61 45.49 -3.87
CA ASN A 4 -4.78 44.71 -2.97
C ASN A 4 -5.50 44.59 -1.63
N LEU A 5 -5.68 43.39 -1.07
CA LEU A 5 -5.92 43.21 0.37
C LEU A 5 -5.17 41.97 0.86
N GLY A 6 -3.94 42.22 1.32
CA GLY A 6 -3.25 41.33 2.24
C GLY A 6 -3.71 41.61 3.68
N SER A 7 -3.82 40.56 4.49
CA SER A 7 -3.99 40.68 5.95
C SER A 7 -3.02 39.73 6.65
N ARG A 8 -1.97 40.34 7.22
CA ARG A 8 -1.02 39.74 8.16
C ARG A 8 -1.62 39.79 9.57
N TYR A 9 -1.71 38.67 10.25
CA TYR A 9 -2.07 38.63 11.67
C TYR A 9 -0.87 39.03 12.53
N ARG A 10 -1.08 40.07 13.37
CA ARG A 10 -0.12 40.62 14.33
C ARG A 10 -0.71 40.41 15.72
N TRP A 11 -0.14 39.48 16.49
CA TRP A 11 -0.58 39.22 17.87
C TRP A 11 -0.05 40.34 18.79
N LYS A 12 -0.95 40.97 19.56
CA LYS A 12 -0.63 41.95 20.60
C LYS A 12 -0.35 41.22 21.91
N ASN A 13 0.77 41.56 22.55
CA ASN A 13 1.14 41.11 23.88
C ASN A 13 0.18 41.67 24.92
N TYR A 14 -0.44 40.78 25.71
CA TYR A 14 -1.10 41.12 26.96
C TYR A 14 -0.05 41.20 28.07
N HIS A 15 0.13 42.37 28.67
CA HIS A 15 0.85 42.51 29.94
C HIS A 15 -0.13 42.22 31.09
N SER A 16 0.04 41.08 31.75
CA SER A 16 -0.61 40.78 33.02
C SER A 16 0.10 41.53 34.14
N VAL A 17 -0.58 42.49 34.75
CA VAL A 17 -0.16 43.11 36.01
C VAL A 17 -0.39 42.06 37.11
N ALA A 18 0.69 41.51 37.67
CA ALA A 18 0.61 40.56 38.76
C ALA A 18 0.39 41.31 40.09
N HIS A 19 -0.82 41.22 40.64
CA HIS A 19 -1.06 41.51 42.05
C HIS A 19 -0.48 40.36 42.89
N VAL A 20 0.54 40.64 43.69
CA VAL A 20 1.14 39.67 44.61
C VAL A 20 0.45 39.79 45.96
N THR A 21 -0.53 38.92 46.22
CA THR A 21 -1.08 38.71 47.57
C THR A 21 -0.35 37.53 48.21
N GLY A 22 0.83 37.80 48.78
CA GLY A 22 1.60 36.84 49.58
C GLY A 22 1.57 37.21 51.05
N THR A 23 1.40 36.24 51.95
CA THR A 23 1.46 36.44 53.40
C THR A 23 2.89 36.86 53.82
N GLY A 24 3.00 37.69 54.87
CA GLY A 24 4.25 38.36 55.26
C GLY A 24 5.47 37.46 55.55
N GLY A 25 5.28 36.14 55.70
CA GLY A 25 6.38 35.18 55.76
C GLY A 25 7.06 34.94 54.41
N MET A 26 6.30 34.90 53.31
CA MET A 26 6.83 34.62 51.98
C MET A 26 7.57 35.83 51.39
N GLN A 27 7.15 37.04 51.75
CA GLN A 27 7.82 38.28 51.35
C GLN A 27 9.20 38.43 51.99
N LYS A 28 9.36 38.02 53.27
CA LYS A 28 10.66 37.97 53.96
C LYS A 28 11.62 36.95 53.34
N HIS A 29 11.12 35.82 52.85
CA HIS A 29 11.96 34.83 52.16
C HIS A 29 12.45 35.36 50.80
N ILE A 30 11.59 36.04 50.03
CA ILE A 30 11.97 36.66 48.74
C ILE A 30 13.04 37.74 48.95
N GLU A 31 12.91 38.57 49.99
CA GLU A 31 13.93 39.57 50.34
C GLU A 31 15.24 38.95 50.85
N SER A 32 15.18 37.80 51.53
CA SER A 32 16.35 37.05 51.99
C SER A 32 17.10 36.39 50.83
N CYS A 33 16.39 35.72 49.92
CA CYS A 33 16.98 35.07 48.76
C CYS A 33 17.56 36.08 47.74
N GLY A 34 16.91 37.24 47.58
CA GLY A 34 17.42 38.32 46.70
C GLY A 34 18.72 38.99 47.19
N LYS A 35 19.06 38.88 48.48
CA LYS A 35 20.32 39.40 49.04
C LYS A 35 21.47 38.41 48.89
N ILE A 36 21.19 37.11 48.86
CA ILE A 36 22.22 36.06 48.66
C ILE A 36 22.67 35.99 47.20
N SER A 37 21.82 36.37 46.24
CA SER A 37 22.15 36.30 44.80
C SER A 37 23.07 37.42 44.29
N LYS A 38 23.33 38.48 45.08
CA LYS A 38 24.19 39.60 44.63
C LYS A 38 25.69 39.37 44.80
N ASN A 39 26.09 38.34 45.56
CA ASN A 39 27.51 38.00 45.80
C ASN A 39 27.93 36.64 45.22
N ARG A 40 27.09 35.99 44.42
CA ARG A 40 27.53 34.82 43.64
C ARG A 40 28.06 35.29 42.29
N ILE A 41 29.38 35.23 42.16
CA ILE A 41 30.10 35.05 40.89
C ILE A 41 29.22 34.21 39.97
N GLU A 42 28.99 34.70 38.73
CA GLU A 42 28.14 34.13 37.69
C GLU A 42 28.42 32.64 37.41
N GLN A 43 28.00 31.75 38.30
CA GLN A 43 27.83 30.35 37.98
C GLN A 43 26.49 30.25 37.27
N LYS A 44 26.54 30.27 35.93
CA LYS A 44 25.40 29.98 35.06
C LYS A 44 24.69 28.74 35.59
N GLU A 45 23.51 28.93 36.16
CA GLU A 45 22.64 27.82 36.52
C GLU A 45 22.39 27.00 35.26
N ALA A 46 22.77 25.71 35.33
CA ALA A 46 22.56 24.78 34.23
C ALA A 46 21.06 24.73 33.93
N LYS A 47 20.66 25.18 32.73
CA LYS A 47 19.26 25.12 32.31
C LYS A 47 18.80 23.67 32.38
N ILE A 48 17.57 23.42 32.85
CA ILE A 48 16.99 22.08 32.95
C ILE A 48 17.08 21.29 31.62
N THR A 49 17.14 22.01 30.48
CA THR A 49 17.35 21.46 29.13
C THR A 49 18.73 20.82 28.90
N GLN A 50 19.72 21.10 29.75
CA GLN A 50 21.02 20.42 29.72
C GLN A 50 20.94 19.00 30.30
N TYR A 51 20.01 18.73 31.21
CA TYR A 51 19.78 17.38 31.76
C TYR A 51 18.98 16.48 30.80
N PHE A 52 18.13 17.05 29.93
CA PHE A 52 17.47 16.31 28.85
C PHE A 52 18.34 16.10 27.60
N ASN A 53 19.51 16.75 27.56
CA ASN A 53 20.55 16.49 26.55
C ASN A 53 21.58 15.48 27.07
N SER A 54 21.16 14.50 27.90
CA SER A 54 22.01 13.35 28.23
C SER A 54 22.43 12.69 26.93
N SER A 55 23.70 12.86 26.58
CA SER A 55 24.38 12.44 25.36
C SER A 55 24.45 10.94 25.15
N GLU A 56 23.77 10.14 25.97
CA GLU A 56 23.89 8.69 25.99
C GLU A 56 23.05 7.98 24.91
N ASN A 57 22.12 8.68 24.24
CA ASN A 57 21.29 8.06 23.19
C ASN A 57 21.13 8.91 21.92
N LYS A 58 22.10 9.78 21.59
CA LYS A 58 22.12 10.35 20.23
C LYS A 58 22.66 9.29 19.29
N SER A 59 21.78 8.71 18.46
CA SER A 59 22.18 7.89 17.32
C SER A 59 23.27 8.64 16.57
N LYS A 60 24.47 8.05 16.44
CA LYS A 60 25.56 8.69 15.70
C LYS A 60 25.10 8.86 14.26
N ASP A 61 24.82 10.09 13.86
CA ASP A 61 24.47 10.39 12.49
C ASP A 61 25.63 10.00 11.58
N LEU A 62 25.33 9.20 10.56
CA LEU A 62 26.28 8.84 9.52
C LEU A 62 26.75 10.10 8.79
N SER A 63 28.05 10.19 8.52
CA SER A 63 28.59 11.26 7.68
C SER A 63 28.00 11.21 6.27
N ILE A 64 27.93 12.36 5.59
CA ILE A 64 27.42 12.45 4.22
C ILE A 64 28.14 11.48 3.28
N LYS A 65 29.46 11.35 3.42
CA LYS A 65 30.27 10.43 2.62
C LYS A 65 29.86 8.96 2.83
N GLN A 66 29.59 8.56 4.08
CA GLN A 66 29.12 7.21 4.39
C GLN A 66 27.71 6.96 3.84
N LYS A 67 26.80 7.93 4.01
CA LYS A 67 25.44 7.85 3.44
C LYS A 67 25.49 7.66 1.93
N ASN A 68 26.28 8.46 1.21
CA ASN A 68 26.43 8.33 -0.24
C ASN A 68 27.01 6.97 -0.66
N LYS A 69 27.98 6.44 0.09
CA LYS A 69 28.54 5.10 -0.18
C LYS A 69 27.48 4.01 -0.04
N ILE A 70 26.65 4.06 1.00
CA ILE A 70 25.55 3.12 1.22
C ILE A 70 24.52 3.26 0.10
N THR A 71 24.12 4.49 -0.25
CA THR A 71 23.17 4.75 -1.34
C THR A 71 23.64 4.13 -2.65
N ASN A 72 24.91 4.31 -3.02
CA ASN A 72 25.46 3.74 -4.25
C ASN A 72 25.45 2.21 -4.22
N ALA A 73 25.84 1.59 -3.10
CA ALA A 73 25.82 0.14 -2.95
C ALA A 73 24.39 -0.45 -3.06
N LEU A 74 23.39 0.24 -2.49
CA LEU A 74 21.98 -0.17 -2.61
C LEU A 74 21.47 -0.02 -4.05
N ALA A 75 21.89 1.02 -4.76
CA ALA A 75 21.55 1.21 -6.17
C ALA A 75 22.18 0.11 -7.05
N GLU A 76 23.45 -0.23 -6.82
CA GLU A 76 24.13 -1.34 -7.49
C GLU A 76 23.43 -2.67 -7.23
N PHE A 77 23.07 -2.97 -5.97
CA PHE A 77 22.29 -4.16 -5.62
C PHE A 77 20.98 -4.26 -6.41
N VAL A 78 20.22 -3.16 -6.48
CA VAL A 78 18.96 -3.13 -7.22
C VAL A 78 19.15 -3.41 -8.72
N VAL A 79 20.17 -2.79 -9.32
CA VAL A 79 20.45 -2.92 -10.75
C VAL A 79 21.01 -4.30 -11.10
N LEU A 80 22.00 -4.79 -10.36
CA LEU A 80 22.69 -6.04 -10.66
C LEU A 80 21.80 -7.27 -10.42
N ASP A 81 20.97 -7.24 -9.38
CA ASP A 81 20.11 -8.38 -9.01
C ASP A 81 18.67 -8.26 -9.55
N GLY A 82 18.37 -7.20 -10.31
CA GLY A 82 17.04 -6.94 -10.86
C GLY A 82 15.94 -6.85 -9.79
N ARG A 83 16.25 -6.24 -8.64
CA ARG A 83 15.31 -6.14 -7.51
C ARG A 83 14.40 -4.93 -7.63
N SER A 84 13.20 -5.01 -7.05
CA SER A 84 12.34 -3.84 -6.91
C SER A 84 12.90 -2.89 -5.84
N PHE A 85 12.73 -1.57 -6.01
CA PHE A 85 13.05 -0.58 -4.98
C PHE A 85 12.31 -0.83 -3.65
N GLU A 86 11.12 -1.42 -3.70
CA GLU A 86 10.35 -1.79 -2.51
C GLU A 86 11.07 -2.82 -1.62
N THR A 87 12.00 -3.60 -2.19
CA THR A 87 12.82 -4.55 -1.42
C THR A 87 13.60 -3.83 -0.32
N LEU A 88 14.07 -2.61 -0.59
CA LEU A 88 14.87 -1.81 0.35
C LEU A 88 14.05 -1.33 1.56
N ASN A 89 12.74 -1.19 1.38
CA ASN A 89 11.80 -0.80 2.44
C ASN A 89 11.24 -2.02 3.20
N GLY A 90 11.54 -3.25 2.74
CA GLY A 90 11.04 -4.46 3.34
C GLY A 90 11.64 -4.70 4.73
N LEU A 91 10.79 -4.94 5.73
CA LEU A 91 11.22 -5.20 7.11
C LEU A 91 12.25 -6.35 7.21
N GLY A 92 12.09 -7.40 6.40
CA GLY A 92 13.05 -8.51 6.36
C GLY A 92 14.44 -8.09 5.87
N PHE A 93 14.52 -7.19 4.90
CA PHE A 93 15.80 -6.66 4.40
C PHE A 93 16.46 -5.76 5.45
N ILE A 94 15.70 -4.89 6.12
CA ILE A 94 16.21 -4.05 7.21
C ILE A 94 16.79 -4.91 8.34
N ASN A 95 16.04 -5.91 8.80
CA ASN A 95 16.49 -6.83 9.85
C ASN A 95 17.75 -7.60 9.44
N LEU A 96 17.89 -7.96 8.16
CA LEU A 96 19.10 -8.59 7.63
C LEU A 96 20.31 -7.64 7.74
N ILE A 97 20.15 -6.38 7.33
CA ILE A 97 21.22 -5.37 7.42
C ILE A 97 21.63 -5.13 8.87
N GLU A 98 20.68 -5.02 9.79
CA GLU A 98 20.96 -4.89 11.23
C GLU A 98 21.72 -6.10 11.78
N CYS A 99 21.31 -7.32 11.39
CA CYS A 99 22.00 -8.55 11.74
C CYS A 99 23.45 -8.57 11.23
N VAL A 100 23.67 -8.18 9.97
CA VAL A 100 25.01 -8.09 9.36
C VAL A 100 25.86 -7.03 10.06
N LEU A 101 25.30 -5.86 10.38
CA LEU A 101 26.04 -4.80 11.09
C LEU A 101 26.42 -5.21 12.51
N THR A 102 25.51 -5.88 13.23
CA THR A 102 25.76 -6.38 14.59
C THR A 102 26.83 -7.46 14.58
N THR A 103 26.72 -8.40 13.64
CA THR A 103 27.69 -9.49 13.45
C THR A 103 29.05 -8.94 13.03
N GLY A 104 29.07 -8.00 12.08
CA GLY A 104 30.30 -7.33 11.64
C GLY A 104 31.00 -6.60 12.79
N ARG A 105 30.24 -5.92 13.67
CA ARG A 105 30.80 -5.27 14.86
C ARG A 105 31.48 -6.27 15.80
N THR A 106 30.89 -7.46 16.00
CA THR A 106 31.50 -8.50 16.84
C THR A 106 32.73 -9.15 16.20
N LEU A 107 32.77 -9.24 14.87
CA LEU A 107 33.83 -9.96 14.15
C LEU A 107 35.04 -9.09 13.78
N LEU A 108 34.86 -7.77 13.67
CA LEU A 108 35.94 -6.81 13.39
C LEU A 108 37.09 -6.82 14.41
N GLU A 109 36.87 -7.39 15.60
CA GLU A 109 37.92 -7.58 16.61
C GLU A 109 38.87 -8.74 16.28
N SER A 110 38.54 -9.61 15.31
CA SER A 110 39.18 -10.94 15.19
C SER A 110 39.79 -11.33 13.84
N SER A 111 39.46 -10.72 12.69
CA SER A 111 40.17 -10.95 11.40
C SER A 111 39.51 -10.27 10.19
N ASN A 112 40.22 -10.30 9.05
CA ASN A 112 39.72 -9.98 7.70
C ASN A 112 38.70 -11.03 7.23
N MET A 113 37.43 -10.90 7.65
CA MET A 113 36.36 -11.79 7.19
C MET A 113 35.93 -11.47 5.75
N ASN A 114 35.77 -12.50 4.92
CA ASN A 114 35.19 -12.37 3.58
C ASN A 114 33.65 -12.38 3.66
N ALA A 115 32.99 -11.51 2.89
CA ALA A 115 31.53 -11.49 2.82
C ALA A 115 30.92 -12.83 2.36
N ASN A 116 31.63 -13.57 1.50
CA ASN A 116 31.21 -14.89 1.02
C ASN A 116 31.16 -15.93 2.13
N ASP A 117 31.92 -15.75 3.21
CA ASP A 117 31.92 -16.67 4.35
C ASP A 117 30.77 -16.37 5.32
N LEU A 118 30.23 -15.14 5.29
CA LEU A 118 29.11 -14.72 6.12
C LEU A 118 27.75 -15.14 5.53
N ILE A 119 27.63 -15.15 4.20
CA ILE A 119 26.37 -15.39 3.51
C ILE A 119 26.21 -16.89 3.24
N ALA A 120 25.21 -17.50 3.85
CA ALA A 120 24.87 -18.90 3.59
C ALA A 120 24.44 -19.11 2.13
N ASP A 121 24.78 -20.27 1.57
CA ASP A 121 24.35 -20.63 0.21
C ASP A 121 22.82 -20.83 0.13
N SER A 122 22.29 -20.74 -1.09
CA SER A 122 20.85 -20.81 -1.34
C SER A 122 20.18 -22.11 -0.87
N ARG A 123 20.90 -23.25 -0.89
CA ARG A 123 20.35 -24.53 -0.40
C ARG A 123 20.25 -24.53 1.12
N THR A 124 21.25 -23.95 1.80
CA THR A 124 21.21 -23.77 3.26
C THR A 124 20.07 -22.86 3.68
N ILE A 125 19.85 -21.74 2.96
CA ILE A 125 18.71 -20.85 3.18
C ILE A 125 17.39 -21.60 2.97
N SER A 126 17.24 -22.33 1.86
CA SER A 126 16.03 -23.12 1.57
C SER A 126 15.68 -24.10 2.69
N ARG A 127 16.67 -24.89 3.15
CA ARG A 127 16.46 -25.84 4.26
C ARG A 127 16.07 -25.14 5.56
N ASN A 128 16.61 -23.95 5.81
CA ASN A 128 16.26 -23.17 6.99
C ASN A 128 14.85 -22.57 6.87
N ILE A 129 14.40 -22.19 5.68
CA ILE A 129 13.01 -21.79 5.43
C ILE A 129 12.07 -22.95 5.79
N ASP A 130 12.34 -24.18 5.32
CA ASP A 130 11.52 -25.35 5.63
C ASP A 130 11.44 -25.60 7.14
N LYS A 131 12.58 -25.54 7.84
CA LYS A 131 12.62 -25.69 9.31
C LYS A 131 11.82 -24.59 10.03
N MET A 132 11.95 -23.35 9.58
CA MET A 132 11.20 -22.22 10.16
C MET A 132 9.70 -22.36 9.89
N TYR A 133 9.33 -22.78 8.67
CA TYR A 133 7.96 -23.06 8.28
C TYR A 133 7.36 -24.16 9.16
N GLU A 134 8.00 -25.32 9.27
CA GLU A 134 7.51 -26.45 10.07
C GLU A 134 7.39 -26.09 11.57
N LYS A 135 8.35 -25.32 12.10
CA LYS A 135 8.26 -24.80 13.47
C LYS A 135 7.03 -23.92 13.67
N ARG A 136 6.77 -22.98 12.74
CA ARG A 136 5.60 -22.08 12.81
C ARG A 136 4.30 -22.84 12.57
N LYS A 137 4.26 -23.76 11.61
CA LYS A 137 3.13 -24.63 11.31
C LYS A 137 2.74 -25.46 12.53
N SER A 138 3.71 -26.06 13.23
CA SER A 138 3.47 -26.83 14.46
C SER A 138 2.84 -25.98 15.58
N GLN A 139 3.27 -24.72 15.72
CA GLN A 139 2.67 -23.77 16.66
C GLN A 139 1.23 -23.44 16.27
N LEU A 140 0.95 -23.22 14.98
CA LEU A 140 -0.39 -22.93 14.47
C LEU A 140 -1.34 -24.13 14.63
N ILE A 141 -0.90 -25.35 14.29
CA ILE A 141 -1.68 -26.59 14.51
C ILE A 141 -2.16 -26.68 15.96
N THR A 142 -1.27 -26.36 16.91
CA THR A 142 -1.61 -26.39 18.34
C THR A 142 -2.73 -25.41 18.67
N LEU A 143 -2.72 -24.21 18.08
CA LEU A 143 -3.81 -23.23 18.24
C LEU A 143 -5.10 -23.71 17.57
N CYS A 144 -4.99 -24.25 16.34
CA CYS A 144 -6.11 -24.72 15.53
C CYS A 144 -6.93 -25.83 16.21
N LYS A 145 -6.30 -26.70 17.02
CA LYS A 145 -7.00 -27.76 17.79
C LYS A 145 -8.12 -27.24 18.68
N SER A 146 -8.03 -25.99 19.15
CA SER A 146 -9.04 -25.39 20.03
C SER A 146 -10.20 -24.72 19.28
N ILE A 147 -10.09 -24.58 17.95
CA ILE A 147 -11.02 -23.83 17.14
C ILE A 147 -12.22 -24.70 16.77
N LYS A 148 -13.41 -24.34 17.27
CA LYS A 148 -14.68 -25.05 16.98
C LYS A 148 -15.39 -24.57 15.72
N SER A 149 -15.09 -23.34 15.29
CA SER A 149 -15.71 -22.67 14.16
C SER A 149 -14.71 -21.71 13.55
N PHE A 150 -14.61 -21.71 12.23
CA PHE A 150 -13.70 -20.86 11.50
C PHE A 150 -14.31 -20.41 10.18
N VAL A 151 -13.78 -19.31 9.66
CA VAL A 151 -14.13 -18.76 8.36
C VAL A 151 -12.90 -18.85 7.46
N ILE A 152 -13.08 -19.28 6.22
CA ILE A 152 -12.02 -19.31 5.21
C ILE A 152 -12.45 -18.46 4.03
N THR A 153 -11.54 -17.61 3.58
CA THR A 153 -11.63 -16.95 2.28
C THR A 153 -10.90 -17.81 1.26
N VAL A 154 -11.61 -18.22 0.20
CA VAL A 154 -11.03 -19.01 -0.90
C VAL A 154 -10.98 -18.13 -2.13
N ASP A 155 -9.76 -17.79 -2.54
CA ASP A 155 -9.49 -16.83 -3.61
C ASP A 155 -8.79 -17.52 -4.78
N PHE A 156 -9.39 -17.46 -5.97
CA PHE A 156 -8.89 -18.11 -7.18
C PHE A 156 -8.83 -17.09 -8.32
N TRP A 157 -7.67 -17.00 -8.96
CA TRP A 157 -7.43 -16.08 -10.08
C TRP A 157 -7.06 -16.86 -11.34
N SER A 158 -7.47 -16.36 -12.51
CA SER A 158 -7.28 -17.05 -13.80
C SER A 158 -5.85 -16.95 -14.38
N GLU A 159 -4.94 -16.21 -13.75
CA GLU A 159 -3.56 -16.07 -14.21
C GLU A 159 -2.65 -17.13 -13.56
N ARG A 160 -2.41 -18.24 -14.27
CA ARG A 160 -1.26 -19.19 -14.17
C ARG A 160 -0.75 -19.68 -12.79
N SER A 161 -1.36 -19.37 -11.66
CA SER A 161 -0.67 -19.40 -10.34
C SER A 161 -1.12 -20.48 -9.36
N TYR A 162 -2.05 -21.34 -9.74
CA TYR A 162 -2.21 -22.62 -9.05
C TYR A 162 -1.94 -23.70 -10.08
N GLU A 163 -0.92 -24.52 -9.86
CA GLU A 163 -0.58 -25.73 -10.63
C GLU A 163 -1.71 -26.78 -10.62
N LEU A 164 -2.93 -26.40 -10.21
CA LEU A 164 -4.11 -27.21 -10.22
C LEU A 164 -4.56 -27.40 -11.67
N GLU A 165 -4.05 -28.46 -12.29
CA GLU A 165 -4.53 -28.97 -13.56
C GLU A 165 -6.05 -29.12 -13.50
N ASN A 166 -6.75 -28.49 -14.45
CA ASN A 166 -8.20 -28.49 -14.56
C ASN A 166 -8.88 -28.04 -13.25
N GLN A 167 -9.11 -26.72 -13.11
CA GLN A 167 -9.81 -26.08 -11.99
C GLN A 167 -11.30 -26.45 -11.90
N THR A 168 -11.60 -27.74 -11.81
CA THR A 168 -12.93 -28.29 -11.57
C THR A 168 -13.30 -28.07 -10.10
N SER A 169 -14.61 -28.07 -9.81
CA SER A 169 -15.10 -27.96 -8.43
C SER A 169 -14.52 -29.04 -7.50
N LEU A 170 -14.37 -30.27 -8.01
CA LEU A 170 -13.79 -31.38 -7.27
C LEU A 170 -12.31 -31.13 -6.91
N ASN A 171 -11.51 -30.67 -7.88
CA ASN A 171 -10.09 -30.41 -7.64
C ASN A 171 -9.88 -29.24 -6.68
N ILE A 172 -10.70 -28.19 -6.81
CA ILE A 172 -10.71 -27.06 -5.87
C ILE A 172 -11.02 -27.56 -4.45
N ARG A 173 -12.06 -28.39 -4.28
CA ARG A 173 -12.41 -28.94 -2.97
C ARG A 173 -11.28 -29.81 -2.39
N LYS A 174 -10.68 -30.68 -3.21
CA LYS A 174 -9.54 -31.52 -2.78
C LYS A 174 -8.36 -30.68 -2.31
N LEU A 175 -7.98 -29.65 -3.06
CA LEU A 175 -6.88 -28.75 -2.70
C LEU A 175 -7.17 -28.05 -1.36
N VAL A 176 -8.36 -27.47 -1.20
CA VAL A 176 -8.72 -26.78 0.04
C VAL A 176 -8.76 -27.74 1.24
N ASN A 177 -9.32 -28.94 1.08
CA ASN A 177 -9.30 -29.95 2.13
C ASN A 177 -7.87 -30.35 2.51
N SER A 178 -6.99 -30.62 1.53
CA SER A 178 -5.59 -30.97 1.78
C SER A 178 -4.87 -29.88 2.59
N ILE A 179 -5.06 -28.62 2.22
CA ILE A 179 -4.48 -27.49 2.97
C ILE A 179 -5.02 -27.45 4.39
N LEU A 180 -6.32 -27.70 4.61
CA LEU A 180 -6.89 -27.67 5.96
C LEU A 180 -6.42 -28.85 6.82
N GLU A 181 -6.31 -30.03 6.23
CA GLU A 181 -5.83 -31.24 6.89
C GLU A 181 -4.39 -31.06 7.40
N GLU A 182 -3.54 -30.33 6.66
CA GLU A 182 -2.20 -29.94 7.11
C GLU A 182 -2.19 -29.13 8.43
N PHE A 183 -3.28 -28.44 8.75
CA PHE A 183 -3.45 -27.70 10.00
C PHE A 183 -4.33 -28.43 11.04
N GLY A 184 -4.69 -29.68 10.77
CA GLY A 184 -5.61 -30.46 11.62
C GLY A 184 -7.04 -29.91 11.61
N LEU A 185 -7.42 -29.20 10.55
CA LEU A 185 -8.75 -28.65 10.35
C LEU A 185 -9.51 -29.49 9.30
N SER A 186 -10.83 -29.49 9.39
CA SER A 186 -11.70 -30.07 8.37
C SER A 186 -12.94 -29.19 8.20
N LEU A 187 -13.44 -29.11 6.97
CA LEU A 187 -14.69 -28.44 6.70
C LEU A 187 -15.85 -29.20 7.34
N CYS A 188 -16.65 -28.51 8.15
CA CYS A 188 -17.81 -29.06 8.82
C CYS A 188 -19.00 -28.07 8.78
N LEU A 189 -20.14 -28.44 9.37
CA LEU A 189 -21.35 -27.62 9.34
C LEU A 189 -21.23 -26.28 10.08
N SER A 190 -20.24 -26.14 10.98
CA SER A 190 -19.90 -24.87 11.63
C SER A 190 -18.89 -24.04 10.83
N SER A 191 -18.19 -24.63 9.85
CA SER A 191 -17.27 -23.89 8.99
C SER A 191 -18.04 -22.96 8.05
N TYR A 192 -17.39 -21.85 7.71
CA TYR A 192 -17.92 -20.88 6.77
C TYR A 192 -16.92 -20.58 5.67
N ILE A 193 -17.39 -20.61 4.42
CA ILE A 193 -16.58 -20.29 3.25
C ILE A 193 -17.04 -18.95 2.66
N VAL A 194 -16.09 -18.06 2.42
CA VAL A 194 -16.28 -16.88 1.57
C VAL A 194 -15.48 -17.14 0.30
N SER A 195 -16.15 -17.21 -0.84
CA SER A 195 -15.53 -17.45 -2.14
C SER A 195 -16.10 -16.48 -3.16
N ASP A 196 -15.52 -16.42 -4.36
CA ASP A 196 -16.23 -15.84 -5.50
C ASP A 196 -17.60 -16.54 -5.74
N ASN A 197 -18.42 -15.96 -6.62
CA ASN A 197 -19.72 -16.53 -6.98
C ASN A 197 -19.70 -17.32 -8.29
N GLU A 198 -18.53 -17.78 -8.75
CA GLU A 198 -18.40 -18.62 -9.93
C GLU A 198 -19.03 -20.00 -9.69
N ASN A 199 -19.56 -20.60 -10.77
CA ASN A 199 -20.27 -21.88 -10.67
C ASN A 199 -19.39 -22.99 -10.08
N LYS A 200 -18.11 -23.05 -10.46
CA LYS A 200 -17.18 -24.07 -9.94
C LYS A 200 -16.97 -23.94 -8.42
N MET A 201 -16.89 -22.71 -7.89
CA MET A 201 -16.71 -22.44 -6.46
C MET A 201 -17.99 -22.74 -5.68
N ARG A 202 -19.16 -22.38 -6.25
CA ARG A 202 -20.46 -22.78 -5.70
C ARG A 202 -20.61 -24.29 -5.61
N CYS A 203 -20.21 -25.01 -6.64
CA CYS A 203 -20.27 -26.48 -6.67
C CYS A 203 -19.25 -27.13 -5.72
N ALA A 204 -18.06 -26.54 -5.53
CA ALA A 204 -17.02 -27.09 -4.65
C ALA A 204 -17.40 -27.08 -3.16
N PHE A 205 -18.29 -26.17 -2.77
CA PHE A 205 -18.66 -25.90 -1.38
C PHE A 205 -20.19 -25.89 -1.18
N ASN A 206 -20.92 -26.73 -1.90
CA ASN A 206 -22.39 -26.78 -1.84
C ASN A 206 -22.94 -27.49 -0.59
N ASP A 207 -22.09 -28.25 0.10
CA ASP A 207 -22.34 -29.02 1.32
C ASP A 207 -22.00 -28.26 2.61
N VAL A 208 -21.44 -27.05 2.50
CA VAL A 208 -21.04 -26.20 3.63
C VAL A 208 -21.66 -24.81 3.55
N LYS A 209 -21.66 -24.07 4.66
CA LYS A 209 -22.15 -22.69 4.66
C LYS A 209 -21.21 -21.81 3.84
N ARG A 210 -21.74 -21.24 2.75
CA ARG A 210 -20.97 -20.42 1.81
C ARG A 210 -21.61 -19.04 1.61
N ARG A 211 -20.78 -18.00 1.49
CA ARG A 211 -21.18 -16.69 0.97
C ARG A 211 -20.33 -16.30 -0.23
N GLY A 212 -20.95 -15.57 -1.16
CA GLY A 212 -20.23 -14.91 -2.22
C GLY A 212 -19.46 -13.70 -1.68
N CYS A 213 -18.28 -13.46 -2.25
CA CYS A 213 -17.45 -12.31 -1.98
C CYS A 213 -18.16 -11.01 -2.38
N SER A 214 -18.29 -10.08 -1.44
CA SER A 214 -18.90 -8.75 -1.67
C SER A 214 -18.19 -7.98 -2.77
N ASP A 215 -16.85 -8.06 -2.84
CA ASP A 215 -16.08 -7.34 -3.87
C ASP A 215 -16.44 -7.84 -5.27
N HIS A 216 -16.68 -9.15 -5.42
CA HIS A 216 -17.13 -9.71 -6.68
C HIS A 216 -18.54 -9.22 -7.05
N TYR A 217 -19.46 -9.14 -6.08
CA TYR A 217 -20.81 -8.59 -6.32
C TYR A 217 -20.75 -7.11 -6.70
N LEU A 218 -19.99 -6.31 -5.96
CA LEU A 218 -19.80 -4.90 -6.23
C LEU A 218 -19.16 -4.67 -7.59
N ASN A 219 -18.23 -5.53 -8.02
CA ASN A 219 -17.63 -5.45 -9.36
C ASN A 219 -18.61 -5.85 -10.48
N LYS A 220 -19.55 -6.75 -10.22
CA LYS A 220 -20.57 -7.15 -11.21
C LYS A 220 -21.55 -6.03 -11.52
N ILE A 221 -21.76 -5.09 -10.59
CA ILE A 221 -22.65 -3.93 -10.81
C ILE A 221 -22.12 -3.06 -11.97
N PRO A 222 -20.93 -2.43 -11.90
CA PRO A 222 -20.42 -1.61 -13.00
C PRO A 222 -20.19 -2.44 -14.27
N GLU A 223 -19.75 -3.70 -14.17
CA GLU A 223 -19.66 -4.59 -15.34
C GLU A 223 -21.01 -4.65 -16.08
N LYS A 224 -22.11 -4.96 -15.39
CA LYS A 224 -23.44 -5.01 -16.00
C LYS A 224 -23.90 -3.64 -16.48
N THR A 225 -23.73 -2.60 -15.67
CA THR A 225 -24.08 -1.21 -16.03
C THR A 225 -23.48 -0.82 -17.38
N PHE A 226 -22.21 -1.15 -17.63
CA PHE A 226 -21.49 -0.70 -18.83
C PHE A 226 -21.46 -1.70 -19.99
N THR A 227 -21.81 -2.98 -19.77
CA THR A 227 -21.70 -4.03 -20.81
C THR A 227 -23.00 -4.74 -21.15
N ASP A 228 -24.09 -4.55 -20.38
CA ASP A 228 -25.39 -5.15 -20.68
C ASP A 228 -26.22 -4.24 -21.58
N GLU A 229 -26.08 -4.43 -22.90
CA GLU A 229 -26.78 -3.65 -23.94
C GLU A 229 -28.32 -3.73 -23.86
N LYS A 230 -28.87 -4.65 -23.06
CA LYS A 230 -30.32 -4.77 -22.86
C LYS A 230 -30.89 -3.68 -21.95
N ASN A 231 -30.05 -2.96 -21.21
CA ASN A 231 -30.51 -1.91 -20.32
C ASN A 231 -30.67 -0.56 -21.05
N ILE A 232 -31.90 -0.30 -21.52
CA ILE A 232 -32.25 0.90 -22.31
C ILE A 232 -31.97 2.20 -21.55
N GLU A 233 -32.07 2.20 -20.22
CA GLU A 233 -31.86 3.40 -19.39
C GLU A 233 -30.38 3.83 -19.34
N LEU A 234 -29.45 2.98 -19.76
CA LEU A 234 -28.01 3.19 -19.62
C LEU A 234 -27.27 3.33 -20.97
N GLN A 235 -27.98 3.58 -22.06
CA GLN A 235 -27.39 3.64 -23.41
C GLN A 235 -26.24 4.66 -23.53
N GLU A 236 -26.38 5.86 -22.96
CA GLU A 236 -25.35 6.90 -23.05
C GLU A 236 -24.04 6.53 -22.30
N PRO A 237 -24.09 6.16 -20.99
CA PRO A 237 -22.90 5.65 -20.30
C PRO A 237 -22.27 4.42 -20.98
N GLN A 238 -23.08 3.52 -21.54
CA GLN A 238 -22.59 2.35 -22.27
C GLN A 238 -21.89 2.74 -23.57
N LYS A 239 -22.45 3.65 -24.36
CA LYS A 239 -21.84 4.17 -25.59
C LYS A 239 -20.50 4.83 -25.28
N MET A 240 -20.43 5.68 -24.26
CA MET A 240 -19.18 6.30 -23.83
C MET A 240 -18.14 5.24 -23.41
N PHE A 241 -18.54 4.23 -22.64
CA PHE A 241 -17.67 3.13 -22.25
C PHE A 241 -17.09 2.38 -23.47
N HIS A 242 -17.92 2.11 -24.48
CA HIS A 242 -17.50 1.43 -25.70
C HIS A 242 -16.49 2.26 -26.51
N LEU A 243 -16.72 3.57 -26.65
CA LEU A 243 -15.78 4.48 -27.33
C LEU A 243 -14.43 4.51 -26.62
N ILE A 244 -14.43 4.65 -25.29
CA ILE A 244 -13.19 4.63 -24.49
C ILE A 244 -12.47 3.30 -24.65
N LYS A 245 -13.20 2.18 -24.57
CA LYS A 245 -12.63 0.84 -24.75
C LYS A 245 -11.98 0.68 -26.13
N GLU A 246 -12.63 1.14 -27.18
CA GLU A 246 -12.09 1.09 -28.55
C GLU A 246 -10.78 1.90 -28.66
N ILE A 247 -10.76 3.11 -28.10
CA ILE A 247 -9.57 3.97 -28.06
C ILE A 247 -8.42 3.27 -27.31
N VAL A 248 -8.69 2.73 -26.12
CA VAL A 248 -7.69 2.02 -25.32
C VAL A 248 -7.13 0.80 -26.07
N GLU A 249 -8.00 0.01 -26.70
CA GLU A 249 -7.58 -1.13 -27.52
C GLU A 249 -6.72 -0.70 -28.71
N HIS A 250 -7.05 0.43 -29.35
CA HIS A 250 -6.27 0.98 -30.46
C HIS A 250 -4.86 1.41 -30.03
N VAL A 251 -4.75 2.19 -28.95
CA VAL A 251 -3.45 2.65 -28.42
C VAL A 251 -2.55 1.47 -28.07
N ARG A 252 -3.14 0.39 -27.53
CA ARG A 252 -2.39 -0.84 -27.21
C ARG A 252 -1.97 -1.62 -28.44
N ARG A 253 -2.89 -1.84 -29.40
CA ARG A 253 -2.60 -2.54 -30.66
C ARG A 253 -1.56 -1.81 -31.52
N THR A 254 -1.51 -0.48 -31.44
CA THR A 254 -0.53 0.33 -32.18
C THR A 254 0.77 0.55 -31.39
N HIS A 255 0.91 -0.07 -30.21
CA HIS A 255 2.07 0.07 -29.33
C HIS A 255 2.43 1.52 -28.98
N ARG A 256 1.44 2.41 -28.93
CA ARG A 256 1.64 3.85 -28.63
C ARG A 256 1.51 4.20 -27.15
N GLN A 257 1.34 3.19 -26.29
CA GLN A 257 1.20 3.35 -24.84
C GLN A 257 2.40 4.07 -24.19
N ASN A 258 3.60 3.90 -24.74
CA ASN A 258 4.83 4.53 -24.26
C ASN A 258 4.89 6.05 -24.50
N LYS A 259 3.99 6.60 -25.30
CA LYS A 259 3.87 8.05 -25.54
C LYS A 259 2.98 8.77 -24.51
N LEU A 260 2.36 8.02 -23.61
CA LEU A 260 1.47 8.54 -22.58
C LEU A 260 2.16 8.47 -21.21
N THR A 261 1.87 9.43 -20.34
CA THR A 261 2.44 9.49 -18.98
C THR A 261 1.92 8.36 -18.07
N LYS A 262 0.71 7.86 -18.34
CA LYS A 262 0.10 6.75 -17.60
C LYS A 262 -0.30 5.60 -18.51
N LYS A 263 -0.18 4.39 -17.96
CA LYS A 263 -0.56 3.14 -18.65
C LYS A 263 -2.08 2.98 -18.68
N LEU A 264 -2.70 3.09 -19.85
CA LEU A 264 -4.13 2.84 -20.03
C LEU A 264 -4.46 1.40 -19.60
N GLN A 265 -5.52 1.29 -18.81
CA GLN A 265 -5.99 0.02 -18.29
C GLN A 265 -6.97 -0.60 -19.27
N THR A 266 -6.73 -1.84 -19.66
CA THR A 266 -7.69 -2.61 -20.46
C THR A 266 -8.81 -3.11 -19.55
N PHE A 267 -10.04 -2.98 -20.01
CA PHE A 267 -11.17 -3.60 -19.34
C PHE A 267 -11.02 -5.13 -19.36
N SER A 268 -11.05 -5.75 -18.17
CA SER A 268 -11.18 -7.19 -18.01
C SER A 268 -12.41 -7.49 -17.16
N LYS A 269 -13.26 -8.40 -17.62
CA LYS A 269 -14.43 -8.88 -16.87
C LYS A 269 -14.04 -9.63 -15.60
N THR A 270 -12.84 -10.22 -15.56
CA THR A 270 -12.35 -11.00 -14.43
C THR A 270 -11.62 -10.17 -13.38
N ARG A 271 -11.25 -8.93 -13.70
CA ARG A 271 -10.54 -8.04 -12.78
C ARG A 271 -11.51 -7.14 -12.04
N LEU A 272 -11.38 -7.09 -10.72
CA LEU A 272 -12.13 -6.16 -9.87
C LEU A 272 -11.88 -4.71 -10.33
N ASN A 273 -12.96 -3.93 -10.41
CA ASN A 273 -13.00 -2.52 -10.78
C ASN A 273 -12.50 -2.18 -12.19
N GLY A 274 -12.43 -3.15 -13.11
CA GLY A 274 -11.90 -2.93 -14.46
C GLY A 274 -12.58 -1.78 -15.22
N ALA A 275 -13.90 -1.62 -15.07
CA ALA A 275 -14.65 -0.53 -15.70
C ALA A 275 -14.34 0.84 -15.06
N PHE A 276 -14.18 0.91 -13.74
CA PHE A 276 -13.80 2.16 -13.09
C PHE A 276 -12.36 2.56 -13.46
N CYS A 277 -11.42 1.60 -13.43
CA CYS A 277 -10.02 1.86 -13.73
C CYS A 277 -9.80 2.39 -15.16
N ILE A 278 -10.58 1.92 -16.15
CA ILE A 278 -10.46 2.44 -17.52
C ILE A 278 -10.89 3.91 -17.59
N PHE A 279 -12.03 4.29 -16.98
CA PHE A 279 -12.48 5.68 -16.95
C PHE A 279 -11.50 6.58 -16.20
N TYR A 280 -11.10 6.16 -15.00
CA TYR A 280 -10.22 6.94 -14.14
C TYR A 280 -8.91 7.27 -14.86
N VAL A 281 -8.21 6.24 -15.36
CA VAL A 281 -6.92 6.46 -16.03
C VAL A 281 -7.09 7.22 -17.34
N PHE A 282 -8.15 6.94 -18.12
CA PHE A 282 -8.43 7.67 -19.36
C PHE A 282 -8.63 9.16 -19.09
N ASN A 283 -9.37 9.51 -18.04
CA ASN A 283 -9.59 10.90 -17.64
C ASN A 283 -8.30 11.59 -17.17
N GLU A 284 -7.42 10.89 -16.44
CA GLU A 284 -6.15 11.45 -15.96
C GLU A 284 -5.17 11.83 -17.08
N ILE A 285 -5.30 11.24 -18.27
CA ILE A 285 -4.45 11.52 -19.42
C ILE A 285 -5.25 12.02 -20.63
N PHE A 286 -6.47 12.53 -20.41
CA PHE A 286 -7.42 12.88 -21.46
C PHE A 286 -6.76 13.74 -22.55
N GLU A 287 -6.11 14.83 -22.15
CA GLU A 287 -5.41 15.78 -23.05
C GLU A 287 -4.24 15.18 -23.85
N GLU A 288 -3.66 14.07 -23.39
CA GLU A 288 -2.55 13.40 -24.10
C GLU A 288 -3.05 12.47 -25.20
N ILE A 289 -4.28 11.95 -25.07
CA ILE A 289 -4.83 10.90 -25.92
C ILE A 289 -4.85 11.29 -27.41
N PRO A 290 -5.31 12.50 -27.82
CA PRO A 290 -5.39 12.87 -29.24
C PRO A 290 -4.07 12.70 -30.00
N GLN A 291 -2.93 12.92 -29.32
CA GLN A 291 -1.58 12.85 -29.91
C GLN A 291 -1.21 11.44 -30.36
N VAL A 292 -1.88 10.41 -29.84
CA VAL A 292 -1.60 9.01 -30.13
C VAL A 292 -2.65 8.32 -30.99
N LEU A 293 -3.74 9.01 -31.38
CA LEU A 293 -4.82 8.44 -32.18
C LEU A 293 -4.61 8.61 -33.69
N ASN A 294 -5.41 7.88 -34.47
CA ASN A 294 -5.60 8.10 -35.90
C ASN A 294 -6.94 8.81 -36.16
N THR A 295 -7.21 9.20 -37.40
CA THR A 295 -8.43 9.95 -37.76
C THR A 295 -9.72 9.28 -37.29
N LYS A 296 -9.85 7.96 -37.43
CA LYS A 296 -11.04 7.22 -36.98
C LYS A 296 -11.25 7.37 -35.46
N HIS A 297 -10.20 7.13 -34.67
CA HIS A 297 -10.34 7.16 -33.21
C HIS A 297 -10.38 8.59 -32.65
N LEU A 298 -9.86 9.59 -33.40
CA LEU A 298 -10.07 11.01 -33.08
C LEU A 298 -11.55 11.40 -33.14
N LEU A 299 -12.32 10.83 -34.08
CA LEU A 299 -13.78 11.02 -34.10
C LEU A 299 -14.43 10.37 -32.88
N SER A 300 -14.02 9.15 -32.50
CA SER A 300 -14.50 8.53 -31.26
C SER A 300 -14.16 9.38 -30.02
N TYR A 301 -12.98 10.01 -30.00
CA TYR A 301 -12.55 10.90 -28.92
C TYR A 301 -13.37 12.19 -28.88
N SER A 302 -13.63 12.85 -30.02
CA SER A 302 -14.43 14.08 -30.06
C SER A 302 -15.86 13.86 -29.59
N LEU A 303 -16.43 12.68 -29.86
CA LEU A 303 -17.74 12.27 -29.35
C LEU A 303 -17.78 12.12 -27.81
N ILE A 304 -16.62 11.86 -27.17
CA ILE A 304 -16.48 11.82 -25.71
C ILE A 304 -16.31 13.23 -25.15
N ASP A 305 -15.49 14.06 -25.80
CA ASP A 305 -15.17 15.44 -25.38
C ASP A 305 -16.39 16.38 -25.49
N ASN A 306 -17.18 16.22 -26.55
CA ASN A 306 -18.41 16.99 -26.77
C ASN A 306 -19.65 16.07 -26.81
N PRO A 307 -20.16 15.62 -25.66
CA PRO A 307 -21.29 14.68 -25.61
C PRO A 307 -22.61 15.28 -26.16
N ARG A 308 -22.69 16.60 -26.36
CA ARG A 308 -23.87 17.26 -26.96
C ARG A 308 -24.06 16.93 -28.44
N GLU A 309 -22.99 16.58 -29.16
CA GLU A 309 -23.07 16.11 -30.55
C GLU A 309 -23.52 14.64 -30.63
N CYS A 310 -23.40 13.90 -29.53
CA CYS A 310 -23.66 12.45 -29.48
C CYS A 310 -25.15 12.09 -29.35
N THR A 311 -25.97 12.98 -28.78
CA THR A 311 -27.31 12.64 -28.29
C THR A 311 -28.45 13.12 -29.20
N GLY A 312 -28.19 14.02 -30.16
CA GLY A 312 -29.26 14.68 -30.94
C GLY A 312 -30.29 15.44 -30.09
N PHE A 313 -30.14 15.44 -28.75
CA PHE A 313 -31.02 16.06 -27.78
C PHE A 313 -30.48 17.45 -27.51
N ARG A 314 -31.12 18.45 -28.13
CA ARG A 314 -31.03 19.82 -27.64
C ARG A 314 -31.71 19.86 -26.29
N LEU A 315 -30.95 19.96 -25.21
CA LEU A 315 -31.51 20.38 -23.93
C LEU A 315 -32.18 21.75 -24.14
N PRO A 316 -33.40 21.97 -23.61
CA PRO A 316 -34.03 23.27 -23.68
C PRO A 316 -33.10 24.30 -23.05
N THR A 317 -32.76 25.33 -23.80
CA THR A 317 -32.12 26.52 -23.24
C THR A 317 -33.13 27.20 -22.33
N TYR A 318 -32.89 27.13 -21.02
CA TYR A 318 -33.47 28.05 -20.05
C TYR A 318 -32.61 29.31 -19.99
#